data_AF-A0A5K1BXS4-F1
#
_entry.id   AF-A0A5K1BXS4-F1
#
_cell.length_a   1.000
_cell.length_b   1.000
_cell.length_c   1.000
_cell.angle_alpha   90.00
_cell.angle_beta   90.00
_cell.angle_gamma   90.00
#
_symmetry.space_group_name_H-M   'P 1'
#
loop_
_entity.id
_entity.type
_entity.pdbx_description
1 polymer ?
#
loop_
_entity_poly.entity_id
_entity_poly.type
_entity_poly.pdbx_seq_one_letter_code
_entity_poly.pdbx_strand_id
1 'polypeptide(L)'
;SLFEARQQYVEALISFFVALTIEPDHVPSLVSAAVVLRELGKKCLPLARSFLMHALRLDPTNHEAWMNLGYISKIEGSLAHAADCFQAAFDLEQTSPIQDFA
;
A
#
# COMPACT_ATOMS: atom_id res chain seq x y z
N SER A 1 11.44 12.92 -16.67
CA SER A 1 12.56 11.96 -16.91
C SER A 1 12.59 10.91 -15.79
N LEU A 2 13.24 9.74 -15.96
CA LEU A 2 13.34 8.70 -14.90
C LEU A 2 13.92 9.28 -13.58
N PHE A 3 14.78 10.29 -13.70
CA PHE A 3 15.40 10.99 -12.58
C PHE A 3 14.39 11.80 -11.76
N GLU A 4 13.52 12.57 -12.42
CA GLU A 4 12.47 13.36 -11.76
C GLU A 4 11.47 12.48 -11.00
N ALA A 5 11.03 11.37 -11.60
CA ALA A 5 10.13 10.43 -10.93
C ALA A 5 10.77 9.84 -9.66
N ARG A 6 12.07 9.51 -9.73
CA ARG A 6 12.82 8.99 -8.59
C ARG A 6 12.99 10.03 -7.49
N GLN A 7 13.17 11.30 -7.85
CA GLN A 7 13.24 12.40 -6.89
C GLN A 7 11.89 12.59 -6.17
N GLN A 8 10.79 12.59 -6.92
CA GLN A 8 9.44 12.69 -6.36
C GLN A 8 9.13 11.55 -5.38
N TYR A 9 9.55 10.32 -5.68
CA TYR A 9 9.40 9.20 -4.75
C TYR A 9 10.19 9.36 -3.45
N VAL A 10 11.39 9.92 -3.51
CA VAL A 10 12.19 10.18 -2.31
C VAL A 10 11.53 11.26 -1.43
N GLU A 11 11.06 12.35 -2.03
CA GLU A 11 10.35 13.42 -1.32
C GLU A 11 9.03 12.93 -0.69
N ALA A 12 8.27 12.10 -1.43
CA ALA A 12 7.06 11.47 -0.91
C ALA A 12 7.37 10.56 0.29
N LEU A 13 8.42 9.73 0.22
CA LEU A 13 8.83 8.89 1.34
C LEU A 13 9.22 9.71 2.57
N ILE A 14 9.97 10.80 2.40
CA ILE A 14 10.33 11.68 3.52
C ILE A 14 9.06 12.22 4.19
N SER A 15 8.09 12.67 3.39
CA SER A 15 6.81 13.18 3.89
C SER A 15 6.03 12.13 4.67
N PHE A 16 5.97 10.89 4.17
CA PHE A 16 5.32 9.79 4.89
C PHE A 16 6.07 9.39 6.16
N PHE A 17 7.40 9.38 6.15
CA PHE A 17 8.17 9.10 7.36
C PHE A 17 7.95 10.16 8.43
N VAL A 18 7.89 11.44 8.06
CA VAL A 18 7.53 12.51 9.00
C VAL A 18 6.12 12.28 9.56
N ALA A 19 5.13 11.98 8.71
CA ALA A 19 3.79 11.67 9.18
C ALA A 19 3.78 10.49 10.18
N LEU A 20 4.50 9.41 9.87
CA LEU A 20 4.63 8.23 10.73
C LEU A 20 5.45 8.48 12.02
N THR A 21 6.28 9.53 12.07
CA THR A 21 6.91 9.95 13.33
C THR A 21 5.94 10.64 14.29
N ILE A 22 4.89 11.27 13.74
CA ILE A 22 3.86 11.97 14.51
C ILE A 22 2.74 10.98 14.88
N GLU A 23 2.29 10.20 13.91
CA GLU A 23 1.23 9.20 14.05
C GLU A 23 1.68 7.87 13.40
N PRO A 24 2.33 6.98 14.16
CA PRO A 24 2.88 5.72 13.65
C PRO A 24 1.84 4.77 13.04
N ASP A 25 0.57 4.94 13.42
CA ASP A 25 -0.54 4.06 13.07
C ASP A 25 -1.48 4.71 12.04
N HIS A 26 -1.05 5.81 11.39
CA HIS A 26 -1.85 6.46 10.36
C HIS A 26 -1.93 5.61 9.08
N VAL A 27 -3.03 4.84 8.95
CA VAL A 27 -3.26 3.87 7.87
C VAL A 27 -3.04 4.44 6.46
N PRO A 28 -3.59 5.61 6.08
CA PRO A 28 -3.35 6.18 4.75
C PRO A 28 -1.87 6.45 4.46
N SER A 29 -1.09 6.89 5.46
CA SER A 29 0.35 7.10 5.30
C SER A 29 1.13 5.80 5.17
N LEU A 30 0.75 4.76 5.91
CA LEU A 30 1.35 3.42 5.78
C LEU A 30 1.13 2.86 4.37
N VAL A 31 -0.10 2.94 3.85
CA VAL A 31 -0.46 2.48 2.49
C VAL A 31 0.28 3.29 1.43
N SER A 32 0.25 4.63 1.54
CA SER A 32 0.92 5.50 0.56
C SER A 32 2.44 5.30 0.53
N ALA A 33 3.08 5.13 1.69
CA ALA A 33 4.51 4.82 1.76
C ALA A 33 4.82 3.47 1.09
N ALA A 34 3.97 2.46 1.30
CA ALA A 34 4.14 1.15 0.67
C ALA A 34 4.01 1.19 -0.85
N VAL A 35 3.08 1.99 -1.39
CA VAL A 35 2.93 2.22 -2.83
C VAL A 35 4.23 2.76 -3.40
N VAL A 36 4.78 3.83 -2.81
CA VAL A 36 6.03 4.44 -3.28
C VAL A 36 7.20 3.47 -3.19
N LEU A 37 7.30 2.70 -2.09
CA LEU A 37 8.33 1.67 -1.94
C LEU A 37 8.23 0.58 -3.02
N ARG A 38 7.02 0.17 -3.40
CA ARG A 38 6.83 -0.79 -4.50
C ARG A 38 7.34 -0.22 -5.82
N GLU A 39 7.01 1.04 -6.14
CA GLU A 39 7.44 1.71 -7.37
C GLU A 39 8.97 1.95 -7.43
N LEU A 40 9.63 2.11 -6.28
CA LEU A 40 11.10 2.19 -6.20
C LEU A 40 11.81 0.87 -6.54
N GLY A 41 11.08 -0.24 -6.50
CA GLY A 41 11.49 -1.52 -7.09
C GLY A 41 11.72 -2.66 -6.10
N LYS A 42 12.17 -3.80 -6.64
CA LYS A 42 12.18 -5.11 -5.95
C LYS A 42 12.90 -5.12 -4.59
N LYS A 43 13.91 -4.27 -4.41
CA LYS A 43 14.68 -4.19 -3.15
C LYS A 43 13.86 -3.62 -1.98
N CYS A 44 12.81 -2.85 -2.28
CA CYS A 44 11.97 -2.17 -1.29
C CYS A 44 10.69 -2.97 -0.94
N LEU A 45 10.40 -4.06 -1.66
CA LEU A 45 9.19 -4.86 -1.46
C LEU A 45 9.02 -5.42 -0.03
N PRO A 46 10.07 -5.89 0.67
CA PRO A 46 9.91 -6.36 2.05
C PRO A 46 9.42 -5.26 2.99
N LEU A 47 9.92 -4.03 2.83
CA LEU A 47 9.48 -2.89 3.64
C LEU A 47 8.07 -2.45 3.26
N ALA A 48 7.76 -2.40 1.96
CA ALA A 48 6.41 -2.11 1.47
C ALA A 48 5.39 -3.08 2.07
N ARG A 49 5.69 -4.39 2.02
CA ARG A 49 4.85 -5.43 2.62
C ARG A 49 4.66 -5.22 4.12
N SER A 50 5.72 -4.87 4.85
CA SER A 50 5.64 -4.60 6.29
C SER A 50 4.64 -3.48 6.61
N PHE A 51 4.69 -2.37 5.85
CA PHE A 51 3.73 -1.27 6.02
C PHE A 51 2.30 -1.67 5.68
N LEU A 52 2.08 -2.45 4.61
CA LEU A 52 0.75 -2.94 4.27
C LEU A 52 0.20 -3.92 5.31
N MET A 53 1.03 -4.82 5.83
CA MET A 53 0.65 -5.71 6.92
C MET A 53 0.36 -4.95 8.22
N HIS A 54 1.04 -3.83 8.45
CA HIS A 54 0.74 -2.96 9.58
C HIS A 54 -0.61 -2.27 9.37
N ALA A 55 -0.84 -1.67 8.19
CA ALA A 55 -2.11 -1.05 7.82
C ALA A 55 -3.28 -2.04 8.00
N LEU A 56 -3.15 -3.28 7.53
CA LEU A 56 -4.18 -4.31 7.65
C LEU A 56 -4.39 -4.85 9.08
N ARG A 57 -3.42 -4.65 9.98
CA ARG A 57 -3.61 -4.96 11.40
C ARG A 57 -4.49 -3.91 12.07
N LEU A 58 -4.39 -2.66 11.63
CA LEU A 58 -5.12 -1.51 12.14
C LEU A 58 -6.52 -1.41 11.50
N ASP A 59 -6.58 -1.61 10.20
CA ASP A 59 -7.79 -1.64 9.38
C ASP A 59 -7.79 -2.87 8.44
N PRO A 60 -8.32 -4.01 8.91
CA PRO A 60 -8.40 -5.23 8.10
C PRO A 60 -9.29 -5.10 6.85
N THR A 61 -10.13 -4.07 6.80
CA THR A 61 -11.07 -3.82 5.69
C THR A 61 -10.50 -2.90 4.62
N ASN A 62 -9.26 -2.44 4.77
CA ASN A 62 -8.62 -1.54 3.82
C ASN A 62 -8.36 -2.21 2.46
N HIS A 63 -9.28 -2.03 1.52
CA HIS A 63 -9.20 -2.64 0.20
C HIS A 63 -7.93 -2.22 -0.58
N GLU A 64 -7.49 -0.97 -0.41
CA GLU A 64 -6.26 -0.46 -1.03
C GLU A 64 -5.02 -1.21 -0.52
N ALA A 65 -4.93 -1.49 0.78
CA ALA A 65 -3.82 -2.25 1.34
C ALA A 65 -3.77 -3.69 0.81
N TRP A 66 -4.93 -4.36 0.70
CA TRP A 66 -5.04 -5.69 0.09
C TRP A 66 -4.63 -5.68 -1.39
N MET A 67 -5.09 -4.69 -2.14
CA MET A 67 -4.74 -4.53 -3.55
C MET A 67 -3.23 -4.35 -3.75
N ASN A 68 -2.59 -3.55 -2.89
CA ASN A 68 -1.15 -3.36 -2.92
C ASN A 68 -0.35 -4.62 -2.54
N LEU A 69 -0.83 -5.46 -1.61
CA LEU A 69 -0.23 -6.78 -1.31
C LEU A 69 -0.34 -7.74 -2.50
N GLY A 70 -1.44 -7.68 -3.25
CA GLY A 70 -1.62 -8.44 -4.48
C GLY A 70 -0.56 -8.08 -5.53
N TYR A 71 -0.29 -6.78 -5.71
CA TYR A 71 0.78 -6.33 -6.60
C TYR A 71 2.16 -6.78 -6.17
N ILE A 72 2.49 -6.72 -4.88
CA ILE A 72 3.77 -7.23 -4.36
C ILE A 72 3.90 -8.74 -4.66
N SER A 73 2.86 -9.51 -4.36
CA SER A 73 2.84 -10.97 -4.61
C SER A 73 3.01 -11.30 -6.10
N LYS A 74 2.38 -10.51 -6.99
CA LYS A 74 2.55 -10.62 -8.44
C LYS A 74 3.99 -10.35 -8.87
N ILE A 75 4.64 -9.31 -8.33
CA ILE A 75 6.05 -8.97 -8.66
C ILE A 75 7.02 -10.06 -8.20
N GLU A 76 6.73 -10.72 -7.09
CA GLU A 76 7.49 -11.85 -6.56
C GLU A 76 7.18 -13.18 -7.27
N GLY A 77 6.17 -13.23 -8.13
CA GLY A 77 5.79 -14.41 -8.92
C GLY A 77 4.79 -15.34 -8.24
N SER A 78 4.25 -14.96 -7.08
CA SER A 78 3.21 -15.74 -6.39
C SER A 78 1.82 -15.35 -6.88
N LEU A 79 1.40 -15.92 -8.01
CA LEU A 79 0.12 -15.58 -8.65
C LEU A 79 -1.10 -16.01 -7.83
N ALA A 80 -1.02 -17.13 -7.09
CA ALA A 80 -2.10 -17.59 -6.22
C ALA A 80 -2.39 -16.57 -5.10
N HIS A 81 -1.36 -16.18 -4.33
CA HIS A 81 -1.50 -15.16 -3.30
C HIS A 81 -1.93 -13.80 -3.87
N ALA A 82 -1.46 -13.45 -5.07
CA ALA A 82 -1.91 -12.22 -5.73
C ALA A 82 -3.42 -12.26 -6.01
N ALA A 83 -3.94 -13.38 -6.54
CA ALA A 83 -5.37 -13.56 -6.77
C ALA A 83 -6.18 -13.47 -5.48
N ASP A 84 -5.74 -14.14 -4.41
CA ASP A 84 -6.42 -14.08 -3.11
C ASP A 84 -6.49 -12.64 -2.57
N CYS A 85 -5.38 -11.89 -2.67
CA CYS A 85 -5.35 -10.49 -2.23
C CYS A 85 -6.25 -9.59 -3.07
N PHE A 86 -6.27 -9.78 -4.40
CA PHE A 86 -7.14 -8.99 -5.28
C PHE A 86 -8.61 -9.32 -5.07
N GLN A 87 -8.96 -10.58 -4.80
CA GLN A 87 -10.31 -10.97 -4.46
C GLN A 87 -10.76 -10.31 -3.15
N ALA A 88 -9.92 -10.35 -2.11
CA ALA A 88 -10.20 -9.67 -0.85
C ALA A 88 -10.40 -8.17 -1.03
N ALA A 89 -9.53 -7.51 -1.83
CA ALA A 89 -9.68 -6.08 -2.13
C ALA A 89 -11.02 -5.78 -2.84
N PHE A 90 -11.39 -6.58 -3.83
CA PHE A 90 -12.64 -6.42 -4.59
C PHE A 90 -13.87 -6.60 -3.69
N ASP A 91 -13.89 -7.64 -2.86
CA ASP A 91 -15.02 -7.92 -1.97
C ASP A 91 -15.19 -6.79 -0.92
N LEU A 92 -14.09 -6.24 -0.43
CA LEU A 92 -14.08 -5.13 0.54
C LEU A 92 -14.48 -3.79 -0.07
N GLU A 93 -14.08 -3.51 -1.31
CA GLU A 93 -14.51 -2.31 -2.04
C GLU A 93 -16.02 -2.34 -2.31
N GLN A 94 -16.58 -3.50 -2.66
CA GLN A 94 -18.01 -3.66 -2.91
C GLN A 94 -18.88 -3.60 -1.65
N THR A 95 -18.32 -4.00 -0.51
CA THR A 95 -19.04 -4.02 0.78
C THR A 95 -18.87 -2.73 1.57
N SER A 96 -17.93 -1.86 1.18
CA SER A 96 -17.83 -0.51 1.72
C SER A 96 -19.09 0.26 1.33
N PRO A 97 -19.85 0.83 2.28
CA PRO A 97 -21.00 1.65 1.93
C PRO A 97 -20.49 2.78 1.03
N ILE A 98 -21.09 2.90 -0.16
CA ILE A 98 -20.91 4.06 -1.01
C ILE A 98 -21.21 5.27 -0.11
N GLN A 99 -20.20 6.04 0.27
CA GLN A 99 -20.46 7.32 0.92
C GLN A 99 -21.05 8.23 -0.15
N ASP A 100 -22.36 8.10 -0.36
CA ASP A 100 -23.16 9.10 -1.04
C ASP A 100 -23.09 10.37 -0.18
N PHE A 101 -22.12 11.22 -0.49
CA PHE A 101 -22.16 12.62 -0.07
C PHE A 101 -23.22 13.32 -0.92
N ALA A 102 -24.49 13.09 -0.56
CA ALA A 102 -25.62 13.91 -1.02
C ALA A 102 -25.73 15.19 -0.18
#